data_AF-A0A947GUC3-F1
#
_entry.id   AF-A0A947GUC3-F1
#
_cell.length_a   1.000
_cell.length_b   1.000
_cell.length_c   1.000
_cell.angle_alpha   90.00
_cell.angle_beta   90.00
_cell.angle_gamma   90.00
#
_symmetry.space_group_name_H-M   'P 1'
#
loop_
_entity.id
_entity.type
_entity.pdbx_description
1 polymer ?
#
loop_
_entity_poly.entity_id
_entity_poly.type
_entity_poly.pdbx_seq_one_letter_code
_entity_poly.pdbx_strand_id
1 'polypeptide(L)'
;MTLDAVEAAEINPRIRPIAFGLAELMFDLMFFVREIWGGDLDSALIMICANEATMRPFMEKAGPGSPMLGVRAPPDEIRGSISRRMIAERTGLARETVRRKVSQLIEAGFLIANEEDAVRVVSRLDDPVTRRALENGHAAVQKYLKLVESYGVR
;
A
#
# COMPACT_ATOMS: atom_id res chain seq x y z
N MET A 1 -18.97 -8.30 -43.38
CA MET A 1 -19.30 -8.65 -41.98
C MET A 1 -19.95 -7.41 -41.39
N THR A 2 -21.27 -7.36 -41.44
CA THR A 2 -22.10 -6.22 -41.02
C THR A 2 -22.00 -6.03 -39.51
N LEU A 3 -21.88 -4.78 -39.09
CA LEU A 3 -21.76 -4.30 -37.70
C LEU A 3 -23.03 -4.48 -36.86
N ASP A 4 -23.96 -5.32 -37.32
CA ASP A 4 -25.29 -5.49 -36.75
C ASP A 4 -25.36 -6.84 -36.03
N ALA A 5 -25.77 -6.78 -34.76
CA ALA A 5 -26.00 -7.89 -33.83
C ALA A 5 -24.81 -8.35 -32.96
N VAL A 6 -24.03 -7.41 -32.43
CA VAL A 6 -23.80 -7.46 -30.98
C VAL A 6 -24.88 -6.58 -30.39
N GLU A 7 -25.90 -7.19 -29.79
CA GLU A 7 -26.83 -6.49 -28.90
C GLU A 7 -25.98 -6.00 -27.72
N ALA A 8 -25.35 -4.86 -27.92
CA ALA A 8 -24.30 -4.36 -27.06
C ALA A 8 -24.97 -3.96 -25.76
N ALA A 9 -24.87 -4.83 -24.76
CA ALA A 9 -25.24 -4.49 -23.40
C ALA A 9 -24.63 -3.12 -23.08
N GLU A 10 -25.49 -2.12 -22.90
CA GLU A 10 -25.03 -0.75 -22.68
C GLU A 10 -24.18 -0.74 -21.40
N ILE A 11 -22.89 -0.49 -21.57
CA ILE A 11 -21.96 -0.40 -20.45
C ILE A 11 -22.21 0.95 -19.78
N ASN A 12 -22.38 0.95 -18.45
CA ASN A 12 -22.50 2.19 -17.67
C ASN A 12 -21.37 3.17 -18.06
N PRO A 13 -21.69 4.41 -18.50
CA PRO A 13 -20.71 5.34 -19.06
C PRO A 13 -19.59 5.72 -18.09
N ARG A 14 -19.78 5.52 -16.78
CA ARG A 14 -18.75 5.74 -15.75
C ARG A 14 -17.61 4.72 -15.79
N ILE A 15 -17.85 3.52 -16.31
CA ILE A 15 -16.88 2.41 -16.22
C ILE A 15 -15.62 2.68 -17.03
N ARG A 16 -15.74 3.27 -18.23
CA ARG A 16 -14.58 3.54 -19.08
C ARG A 16 -13.62 4.57 -18.46
N PRO A 17 -14.07 5.73 -17.98
CA PRO A 17 -13.22 6.66 -17.23
C PRO A 17 -12.57 6.05 -15.99
N ILE A 18 -13.33 5.26 -15.21
CA ILE A 18 -12.81 4.60 -14.00
C ILE A 18 -11.70 3.61 -14.38
N ALA A 19 -11.93 2.74 -15.37
CA ALA A 19 -10.95 1.75 -15.80
C ALA A 19 -9.67 2.41 -16.33
N PHE A 20 -9.80 3.46 -17.14
CA PHE A 20 -8.66 4.23 -17.65
C PHE A 20 -7.88 4.90 -16.51
N GLY A 21 -8.57 5.60 -15.61
CA GLY A 21 -7.93 6.24 -14.48
C GLY A 21 -7.27 5.25 -13.53
N LEU A 22 -7.89 4.09 -13.28
CA LEU A 22 -7.28 3.03 -12.45
C LEU A 22 -6.01 2.48 -13.10
N ALA A 23 -5.99 2.31 -14.42
CA ALA A 23 -4.78 1.88 -15.12
C ALA A 23 -3.64 2.90 -14.94
N GLU A 24 -3.91 4.19 -15.09
CA GLU A 24 -2.91 5.24 -14.82
C GLU A 24 -2.45 5.24 -13.37
N LEU A 25 -3.38 5.17 -12.42
CA LEU A 25 -3.06 5.10 -10.99
C LEU A 25 -2.19 3.89 -10.67
N MET A 26 -2.48 2.73 -11.25
CA MET A 26 -1.68 1.52 -11.08
C MET A 26 -0.27 1.69 -11.64
N PHE A 27 -0.11 2.33 -12.80
CA PHE A 27 1.23 2.64 -13.31
C PHE A 27 1.99 3.56 -12.34
N ASP A 28 1.38 4.65 -11.90
CA ASP A 28 2.02 5.61 -11.00
C ASP A 28 2.40 4.95 -9.65
N LEU A 29 1.52 4.12 -9.09
CA LEU A 29 1.81 3.37 -7.85
C LEU A 29 2.88 2.28 -8.05
N MET A 30 2.92 1.62 -9.20
CA MET A 30 3.99 0.65 -9.50
C MET A 30 5.35 1.32 -9.66
N PHE A 31 5.41 2.51 -10.27
CA PHE A 31 6.65 3.30 -10.30
C PHE A 31 7.13 3.68 -8.90
N PHE A 32 6.22 4.14 -8.04
CA PHE A 32 6.50 4.41 -6.63
C PHE A 32 7.06 3.18 -5.89
N VAL A 33 6.40 2.02 -6.04
CA VAL A 33 6.86 0.77 -5.40
C VAL A 33 8.26 0.40 -5.89
N ARG A 34 8.52 0.54 -7.18
CA ARG A 34 9.83 0.24 -7.77
C ARG A 34 10.93 1.20 -7.34
N GLU A 35 10.62 2.46 -7.03
CA GLU A 35 11.61 3.42 -6.53
C GLU A 35 12.17 2.99 -5.17
N ILE A 36 11.31 2.44 -4.29
CA ILE A 36 11.71 1.99 -2.95
C ILE A 36 12.30 0.57 -2.99
N TRP A 37 11.65 -0.35 -3.72
CA TRP A 37 11.94 -1.79 -3.63
C TRP A 37 12.60 -2.36 -4.88
N GLY A 38 12.87 -1.54 -5.90
CA GLY A 38 13.41 -2.01 -7.17
C GLY A 38 12.47 -2.99 -7.85
N GLY A 39 12.98 -4.17 -8.19
CA GLY A 39 12.17 -5.28 -8.75
C GLY A 39 11.57 -6.22 -7.71
N ASP A 40 11.79 -5.99 -6.40
CA ASP A 40 11.42 -6.92 -5.34
C ASP A 40 9.99 -6.70 -4.84
N LEU A 41 9.02 -7.08 -5.69
CA LEU A 41 7.59 -6.90 -5.40
C LEU A 41 7.10 -7.74 -4.20
N ASP A 42 7.74 -8.88 -3.92
CA ASP A 42 7.40 -9.70 -2.75
C ASP A 42 7.69 -8.93 -1.45
N SER A 43 8.87 -8.30 -1.35
CA SER A 43 9.23 -7.47 -0.20
C SER A 43 8.31 -6.26 -0.08
N ALA A 44 7.98 -5.61 -1.20
CA ALA A 44 7.04 -4.50 -1.22
C ALA A 44 5.66 -4.92 -0.68
N LEU A 45 5.13 -6.05 -1.13
CA LEU A 45 3.82 -6.56 -0.71
C LEU A 45 3.80 -6.94 0.78
N ILE A 46 4.87 -7.57 1.27
CA ILE A 46 5.05 -7.87 2.69
C ILE A 46 5.07 -6.57 3.51
N MET A 47 5.79 -5.55 3.05
CA MET A 47 5.89 -4.25 3.73
C MET A 47 4.56 -3.50 3.75
N ILE A 48 3.79 -3.51 2.65
CA ILE A 48 2.44 -2.94 2.62
C ILE A 48 1.54 -3.64 3.66
N CYS A 49 1.56 -4.97 3.69
CA CYS A 49 0.76 -5.76 4.64
C CYS A 49 1.17 -5.51 6.09
N ALA A 50 2.47 -5.53 6.38
CA ALA A 50 3.01 -5.31 7.72
C ALA A 50 2.77 -3.87 8.18
N ASN A 51 2.94 -2.87 7.31
CA ASN A 51 2.72 -1.47 7.65
C ASN A 51 1.26 -1.21 8.00
N GLU A 52 0.33 -1.71 7.20
CA GLU A 52 -1.09 -1.59 7.47
C GLU A 52 -1.47 -2.24 8.81
N ALA A 53 -1.00 -3.46 9.09
CA ALA A 53 -1.28 -4.15 10.35
C ALA A 53 -0.63 -3.45 11.57
N THR A 54 0.57 -2.90 11.39
CA THR A 54 1.29 -2.18 12.43
C THR A 54 0.61 -0.85 12.77
N MET A 55 0.14 -0.13 11.74
CA MET A 55 -0.37 1.23 11.89
C MET A 55 -1.88 1.30 12.12
N ARG A 56 -2.65 0.28 11.73
CA ARG A 56 -4.11 0.27 11.91
C ARG A 56 -4.56 0.60 13.34
N PRO A 57 -4.08 -0.07 14.41
CA PRO A 57 -4.53 0.24 15.77
C PRO A 57 -4.17 1.66 16.21
N PHE A 58 -3.02 2.17 15.76
CA PHE A 58 -2.60 3.54 16.03
C PHE A 58 -3.52 4.54 15.33
N MET A 59 -3.81 4.34 14.04
CA MET A 59 -4.66 5.24 13.26
C MET A 59 -6.10 5.27 13.79
N GLU A 60 -6.63 4.11 14.19
CA GLU A 60 -7.96 3.99 14.80
C GLU A 60 -8.05 4.73 16.14
N LYS A 61 -6.99 4.69 16.96
CA LYS A 61 -6.93 5.40 18.26
C LYS A 61 -6.68 6.90 18.12
N ALA A 62 -5.79 7.30 17.21
CA ALA A 62 -5.45 8.70 17.02
C ALA A 62 -6.64 9.49 16.45
N GLY A 63 -7.25 8.99 15.38
CA GLY A 63 -8.33 9.69 14.70
C GLY A 63 -7.91 11.04 14.06
N PRO A 64 -8.81 11.71 13.33
CA PRO A 64 -8.52 12.99 12.68
C PRO A 64 -8.20 14.10 13.70
N GLY A 65 -7.14 14.87 13.43
CA GLY A 65 -6.78 16.05 14.24
C GLY A 65 -6.06 15.76 15.56
N SER A 66 -5.76 14.49 15.87
CA SER A 66 -5.02 14.16 17.08
C SER A 66 -3.56 14.64 17.02
N PRO A 67 -3.03 15.24 18.11
CA PRO A 67 -1.62 15.59 18.22
C PRO A 67 -0.68 14.40 18.01
N MET A 68 -1.16 13.17 18.24
CA MET A 68 -0.38 11.95 18.04
C MET A 68 0.02 11.75 16.59
N LEU A 69 -0.68 12.33 15.62
CA LEU A 69 -0.32 12.23 14.19
C LEU A 69 1.00 12.96 13.87
N GLY A 70 1.44 13.90 14.72
CA GLY A 70 2.68 14.63 14.55
C GLY A 70 3.91 14.00 15.21
N VAL A 71 3.76 12.89 15.93
CA VAL A 71 4.90 12.25 16.61
C VAL A 71 5.77 11.50 15.60
N ARG A 72 7.10 11.63 15.74
CA ARG A 72 8.07 11.01 14.81
C ARG A 72 7.93 9.48 14.72
N ALA A 73 7.68 8.83 15.85
CA ALA A 73 7.41 7.41 15.94
C ALA A 73 6.40 7.18 17.07
N PRO A 74 5.22 6.60 16.80
CA PRO A 74 4.29 6.23 17.86
C PRO A 74 4.92 5.18 18.78
N PRO A 75 4.63 5.20 20.09
CA PRO A 75 5.06 4.15 21.02
C PRO A 75 4.63 2.76 20.56
N ASP A 76 5.45 1.74 20.83
CA ASP A 76 5.19 0.38 20.33
C ASP A 76 3.93 -0.25 20.96
N GLU A 77 3.55 0.16 22.17
CA GLU A 77 2.40 -0.34 22.92
C GLU A 77 1.06 0.00 22.25
N ILE A 78 1.05 1.04 21.41
CA ILE A 78 -0.16 1.47 20.68
C ILE A 78 -0.14 1.06 19.21
N ARG A 79 0.91 0.34 18.78
CA ARG A 79 1.08 -0.18 17.43
C ARG A 79 0.74 -1.67 17.37
N GLY A 80 0.21 -2.09 16.23
CA GLY A 80 -0.05 -3.49 15.95
C GLY A 80 1.24 -4.27 15.66
N SER A 81 1.09 -5.58 15.47
CA SER A 81 2.10 -6.46 14.88
C SER A 81 1.38 -7.52 14.05
N ILE A 82 2.10 -8.22 13.18
CA ILE A 82 1.52 -9.29 12.36
C ILE A 82 2.45 -10.49 12.30
N SER A 83 1.89 -11.70 12.41
CA SER A 83 2.68 -12.93 12.25
C SER A 83 3.02 -13.20 10.79
N ARG A 84 4.15 -13.87 10.54
CA ARG A 84 4.55 -14.30 9.19
C ARG A 84 3.49 -15.20 8.52
N ARG A 85 2.79 -16.02 9.32
CA ARG A 85 1.67 -16.83 8.85
C ARG A 85 0.55 -15.96 8.27
N MET A 86 0.15 -14.92 9.01
CA MET A 86 -0.90 -14.00 8.57
C MET A 86 -0.46 -13.17 7.35
N ILE A 87 0.82 -12.79 7.27
CA ILE A 87 1.37 -12.16 6.06
C ILE A 87 1.19 -13.07 4.85
N ALA A 88 1.58 -14.36 4.94
CA ALA A 88 1.41 -15.31 3.85
C ALA A 88 -0.07 -15.45 3.43
N GLU A 89 -0.97 -15.57 4.40
CA GLU A 89 -2.41 -15.67 4.15
C GLU A 89 -2.98 -14.43 3.43
N ARG A 90 -2.60 -13.22 3.87
CA ARG A 90 -3.12 -11.96 3.31
C ARG A 90 -2.51 -11.59 1.96
N THR A 91 -1.26 -11.97 1.72
CA THR A 91 -0.53 -11.63 0.50
C THR A 91 -0.64 -12.70 -0.59
N GLY A 92 -1.02 -13.93 -0.22
CA GLY A 92 -1.01 -15.09 -1.12
C GLY A 92 0.40 -15.62 -1.44
N LEU A 93 1.45 -15.06 -0.83
CA LEU A 93 2.82 -15.52 -1.01
C LEU A 93 3.05 -16.86 -0.30
N ALA A 94 3.95 -17.68 -0.85
CA ALA A 94 4.37 -18.92 -0.19
C ALA A 94 5.01 -18.62 1.18
N ARG A 95 4.71 -19.44 2.20
CA ARG A 95 5.22 -19.26 3.57
C ARG A 95 6.74 -19.16 3.64
N GLU A 96 7.44 -19.97 2.85
CA GLU A 96 8.91 -19.94 2.78
C GLU A 96 9.43 -18.64 2.17
N THR A 97 8.76 -18.12 1.13
CA THR A 97 9.06 -16.79 0.56
C THR A 97 8.89 -15.71 1.62
N VAL A 98 7.76 -15.71 2.34
CA VAL A 98 7.51 -14.75 3.42
C VAL A 98 8.58 -14.84 4.50
N ARG A 99 8.90 -16.05 4.98
CA ARG A 99 9.95 -16.27 5.99
C ARG A 99 11.28 -15.66 5.55
N ARG A 100 11.74 -16.03 4.34
CA ARG A 100 13.01 -15.56 3.78
C ARG A 100 13.04 -14.04 3.61
N LYS A 101 11.99 -13.45 3.01
CA LYS A 101 11.91 -12.01 2.77
C LYS A 101 11.77 -11.21 4.07
N VAL A 102 11.01 -11.70 5.03
CA VAL A 102 10.90 -11.06 6.36
C VAL A 102 12.24 -11.06 7.07
N SER A 103 13.01 -12.15 7.06
CA SER A 103 14.38 -12.16 7.61
C SER A 103 15.27 -11.12 6.94
N GLN A 104 15.23 -11.02 5.60
CA GLN A 104 15.99 -10.00 4.85
C GLN A 104 15.57 -8.57 5.24
N LEU A 105 14.26 -8.32 5.42
CA LEU A 105 13.74 -7.02 5.84
C LEU A 105 14.10 -6.68 7.28
N ILE A 106 14.20 -7.67 8.17
CA ILE A 106 14.70 -7.49 9.55
C ILE A 106 16.18 -7.14 9.53
N GLU A 107 17.00 -7.89 8.79
CA GLU A 107 18.44 -7.63 8.63
C GLU A 107 18.70 -6.23 8.05
N ALA A 108 17.86 -5.78 7.12
CA ALA A 108 17.93 -4.45 6.53
C ALA A 108 17.31 -3.32 7.40
N GLY A 109 16.76 -3.65 8.57
CA GLY A 109 16.20 -2.69 9.53
C GLY A 109 14.86 -2.07 9.12
N PHE A 110 14.11 -2.72 8.22
CA PHE A 110 12.74 -2.30 7.87
C PHE A 110 11.69 -2.89 8.81
N LEU A 111 11.97 -4.07 9.36
CA LEU A 111 11.10 -4.76 10.29
C LEU A 111 11.84 -5.07 11.60
N ILE A 112 11.09 -5.15 12.68
CA ILE A 112 11.54 -5.74 13.95
C ILE A 112 10.59 -6.88 14.32
N ALA A 113 11.13 -7.96 14.86
CA ALA A 113 10.34 -9.05 15.41
C ALA A 113 10.13 -8.85 16.92
N ASN A 114 8.97 -9.25 17.43
CA ASN A 114 8.70 -9.36 18.86
C ASN A 114 8.99 -10.80 19.35
N GLU A 115 8.76 -11.05 20.63
CA GLU A 115 9.01 -12.35 21.29
C GLU A 115 8.19 -13.51 20.68
N GLU A 116 7.09 -13.23 20.00
CA GLU A 116 6.19 -14.20 19.36
C GLU A 116 6.48 -14.40 17.86
N ASP A 117 7.63 -13.92 17.36
CA ASP A 117 8.01 -13.91 15.93
C ASP A 117 7.03 -13.11 15.03
N ALA A 118 6.14 -12.31 15.62
CA ALA A 118 5.35 -11.33 14.90
C ALA A 118 6.19 -10.07 14.63
N VAL A 119 5.95 -9.43 13.50
CA VAL A 119 6.77 -8.33 13.02
C VAL A 119 6.02 -7.01 13.04
N ARG A 120 6.78 -5.93 13.21
CA ARG A 120 6.35 -4.54 13.12
C ARG A 120 7.26 -3.77 12.17
N VAL A 121 6.69 -2.78 11.47
CA VAL A 121 7.47 -1.85 10.65
C VAL A 121 8.23 -0.86 11.51
N VAL A 122 9.47 -0.54 11.15
CA VAL A 122 10.22 0.56 11.76
C VAL A 122 9.80 1.87 11.09
N SER A 123 9.44 2.90 11.87
CA SER A 123 9.07 4.21 11.30
C SER A 123 10.29 4.85 10.62
N ARG A 124 10.11 5.28 9.37
CA ARG A 124 11.13 5.97 8.56
C ARG A 124 10.56 7.23 7.87
N LEU A 125 9.51 7.83 8.44
CA LEU A 125 8.83 8.99 7.81
C LEU A 125 9.70 10.26 7.77
N ASP A 126 10.80 10.28 8.52
CA ASP A 126 11.82 11.31 8.51
C ASP A 126 12.87 11.13 7.40
N ASP A 127 12.99 9.94 6.82
CA ASP A 127 13.85 9.66 5.67
C ASP A 127 13.34 10.39 4.42
N PRO A 128 14.17 11.22 3.75
CA PRO A 128 13.76 12.00 2.58
C PRO A 128 13.23 11.15 1.42
N VAL A 129 13.80 9.95 1.21
CA VAL A 129 13.37 9.05 0.14
C VAL A 129 11.97 8.52 0.44
N THR A 130 11.74 8.04 1.67
CA THR A 130 10.43 7.57 2.13
C THR A 130 9.37 8.67 2.03
N ARG A 131 9.70 9.91 2.47
CA ARG A 131 8.76 11.04 2.39
C ARG A 131 8.39 11.37 0.95
N ARG A 132 9.38 11.54 0.07
CA ARG A 132 9.14 11.83 -1.36
C ARG A 132 8.27 10.76 -1.99
N ALA A 133 8.53 9.50 -1.67
CA ALA A 133 7.77 8.39 -2.21
C ALA A 133 6.30 8.43 -1.75
N LEU A 134 6.04 8.73 -0.46
CA LEU A 134 4.67 8.91 0.05
C LEU A 134 3.95 10.10 -0.60
N GLU A 135 4.64 11.22 -0.81
CA GLU A 135 4.10 12.39 -1.51
C GLU A 135 3.73 12.05 -2.97
N ASN A 136 4.58 11.29 -3.67
CA ASN A 136 4.31 10.81 -5.03
C ASN A 136 3.08 9.90 -5.07
N GLY A 137 2.95 8.96 -4.13
CA GLY A 137 1.77 8.09 -4.01
C GLY A 137 0.48 8.89 -3.76
N HIS A 138 0.54 9.90 -2.87
CA HIS A 138 -0.59 10.80 -2.62
C HIS A 138 -0.96 11.62 -3.88
N ALA A 139 0.04 12.18 -4.57
CA ALA A 139 -0.17 12.93 -5.81
C ALA A 139 -0.81 12.07 -6.91
N ALA A 140 -0.44 10.80 -7.04
CA ALA A 140 -1.04 9.86 -7.98
C ALA A 140 -2.54 9.65 -7.70
N VAL A 141 -2.92 9.50 -6.43
CA VAL A 141 -4.34 9.40 -6.04
C VAL A 141 -5.10 10.69 -6.36
N GLN A 142 -4.52 11.86 -6.09
CA GLN A 142 -5.14 13.15 -6.43
C GLN A 142 -5.31 13.32 -7.95
N LYS A 143 -4.32 12.89 -8.74
CA LYS A 143 -4.39 12.87 -10.20
C LYS A 143 -5.52 11.97 -10.69
N TYR A 144 -5.65 10.76 -10.13
CA TYR A 144 -6.75 9.85 -10.44
C TYR A 144 -8.12 10.48 -10.20
N LEU A 145 -8.33 11.07 -9.01
CA LEU A 145 -9.60 11.70 -8.65
C LEU A 145 -9.98 12.82 -9.63
N LYS A 146 -9.04 13.72 -9.94
CA LYS A 146 -9.24 14.80 -10.92
C LYS A 146 -9.54 14.26 -12.31
N LEU A 147 -8.84 13.20 -12.72
CA LEU A 147 -9.02 12.59 -14.03
C LEU A 147 -10.43 12.03 -14.18
N VAL A 148 -10.90 11.19 -13.26
CA VAL A 148 -12.25 10.61 -13.37
C VAL A 148 -13.35 11.67 -13.23
N GLU A 149 -13.14 12.70 -12.40
CA GLU A 149 -14.04 13.85 -12.28
C GLU A 149 -14.16 14.63 -13.60
N SER A 150 -13.08 14.76 -14.37
CA SER A 150 -13.11 15.43 -15.69
C SER A 150 -14.02 14.74 -16.71
N TYR A 151 -14.35 13.46 -16.49
CA TYR A 151 -15.33 12.70 -17.26
C TYR A 151 -16.74 12.68 -16.63
N GLY A 152 -16.98 13.48 -15.59
CA GLY A 152 -18.26 13.55 -14.88
C GLY A 152 -18.49 12.45 -13.84
N VAL A 153 -17.44 11.71 -13.45
CA VAL A 153 -17.53 10.68 -12.39
C VAL A 153 -17.24 11.33 -11.03
N ARG A 154 -18.26 11.39 -10.16
CA ARG A 154 -18.13 11.81 -8.75
C ARG A 154 -17.93 10.62 -7.81
#